data_AF-A0A934YJC9-F1
#
_entry.id   AF-A0A934YJC9-F1
#
_cell.length_a   1.000
_cell.length_b   1.000
_cell.length_c   1.000
_cell.angle_alpha   90.00
_cell.angle_beta   90.00
_cell.angle_gamma   90.00
#
_symmetry.space_group_name_H-M   'P 1'
#
loop_
_entity.id
_entity.type
_entity.pdbx_description
1 polymer ?
#
loop_
_entity_poly.entity_id
_entity_poly.type
_entity_poly.pdbx_seq_one_letter_code
_entity_poly.pdbx_strand_id
1 'polypeptide(L)'
;MPHAPSSLMLVALAALTIPLVHCKDTKPEASPAASSASVGAASTGASAKAAASVVEPGPARPTHSGPRKVFANAPSVVAVAGASDPDGGAPAPAPTVTPASVGLPTVDFGPPGPLVMKGYPAPIGSGMDDPATVFGYSKDGAEVIACGHMGAGYGDGPPKGTELGDRCYFAAATGPTKIVGVDPDKGVVGPAFAEKITALKGGSPTHVAKGMGVLPPAVVTPWAFARDLTVEVSSDNGLRIGGRVGAEDPVFSVTVSVKPPTPDLQYSGSWNGILASPDRSELAFIGHFFCMEWCNEVSIVRLPLGRLASLIYNDTGFRHHQKKDYAGSRDLFLKATWANPSAALPPYNLACAYALTNDAVNAEKALKLAIAVGGPKVKARAPKDPDFKSVATAKWFVDLTK
;
A
#
# COMPACT_ATOMS: atom_id res chain seq x y z
N MET A 1 -26.51 21.93 42.50
CA MET A 1 -26.10 20.57 42.10
C MET A 1 -24.91 20.70 41.16
N PRO A 2 -23.77 20.06 41.45
CA PRO A 2 -22.54 20.24 40.68
C PRO A 2 -22.52 19.32 39.45
N HIS A 3 -21.94 19.82 38.36
CA HIS A 3 -21.67 19.06 37.14
C HIS A 3 -20.58 18.01 37.38
N ALA A 4 -20.85 16.76 36.98
CA ALA A 4 -19.85 15.70 36.91
C ALA A 4 -18.98 15.85 35.64
N PRO A 5 -17.67 15.53 35.69
CA PRO A 5 -16.81 15.59 34.53
C PRO A 5 -16.93 14.33 33.66
N SER A 6 -16.95 14.53 32.35
CA SER A 6 -16.93 13.49 31.32
C SER A 6 -15.68 12.61 31.42
N SER A 7 -15.89 11.30 31.49
CA SER A 7 -14.83 10.30 31.45
C SER A 7 -14.14 10.28 30.08
N LEU A 8 -12.84 10.48 30.09
CA LEU A 8 -11.94 10.20 28.97
C LEU A 8 -11.90 8.68 28.77
N MET A 9 -12.46 8.16 27.66
CA MET A 9 -12.22 6.78 27.25
C MET A 9 -10.82 6.68 26.65
N LEU A 10 -9.90 6.06 27.39
CA LEU A 10 -8.58 5.67 26.93
C LEU A 10 -8.77 4.47 25.98
N VAL A 11 -8.64 4.68 24.67
CA VAL A 11 -8.59 3.58 23.69
C VAL A 11 -7.21 2.93 23.81
N ALA A 12 -7.17 1.70 24.32
CA ALA A 12 -5.98 0.89 24.37
C ALA A 12 -5.51 0.56 22.95
N LEU A 13 -4.34 1.08 22.57
CA LEU A 13 -3.65 0.73 21.34
C LEU A 13 -3.08 -0.69 21.50
N ALA A 14 -3.73 -1.70 20.92
CA ALA A 14 -3.18 -3.04 20.86
C ALA A 14 -1.99 -3.04 19.89
N ALA A 15 -0.76 -3.09 20.43
CA ALA A 15 0.44 -3.27 19.65
C ALA A 15 0.42 -4.66 18.98
N LEU A 16 0.22 -4.69 17.66
CA LEU A 16 0.33 -5.90 16.87
C LEU A 16 1.83 -6.24 16.72
N THR A 17 2.34 -7.18 17.53
CA THR A 17 3.68 -7.75 17.33
C THR A 17 3.64 -8.68 16.11
N ILE A 18 3.97 -8.16 14.94
CA ILE A 18 4.22 -8.99 13.75
C ILE A 18 5.62 -9.61 13.89
N PRO A 19 5.76 -10.95 13.88
CA PRO A 19 7.08 -11.57 13.92
C PRO A 19 7.87 -11.22 12.65
N LEU A 20 9.04 -10.61 12.82
CA LEU A 20 10.06 -10.54 11.78
C LEU A 20 10.38 -11.97 11.32
N VAL A 21 10.17 -12.23 10.03
CA VAL A 21 10.31 -13.54 9.40
C VAL A 21 11.69 -14.12 9.74
N HIS A 22 11.70 -15.26 10.43
CA HIS A 22 12.89 -16.10 10.58
C HIS A 22 13.24 -16.70 9.21
N CYS A 23 14.53 -16.66 8.82
CA CYS A 23 15.05 -17.26 7.59
C CYS A 23 14.78 -18.78 7.43
N LYS A 24 14.11 -19.43 8.39
CA LYS A 24 13.94 -20.89 8.43
C LYS A 24 12.50 -21.41 8.41
N ASP A 25 11.48 -20.56 8.59
CA ASP A 25 10.11 -21.04 8.85
C ASP A 25 9.09 -20.84 7.72
N THR A 26 9.52 -20.44 6.51
CA THR A 26 8.63 -20.43 5.35
C THR A 26 8.73 -21.75 4.59
N LYS A 27 7.90 -22.72 4.99
CA LYS A 27 7.53 -23.84 4.11
C LYS A 27 6.74 -23.23 2.94
N PRO A 28 7.09 -23.48 1.67
CA PRO A 28 6.34 -22.94 0.55
C PRO A 28 4.93 -23.52 0.57
N GLU A 29 3.93 -22.66 0.76
CA GLU A 29 2.53 -23.00 0.53
C GLU A 29 2.36 -23.11 -0.99
N ALA A 30 2.18 -24.35 -1.47
CA ALA A 30 1.93 -24.61 -2.87
C ALA A 30 0.58 -23.99 -3.25
N SER A 31 0.62 -23.04 -4.19
CA SER A 31 -0.60 -22.48 -4.79
C SER A 31 -1.33 -23.60 -5.54
N PRO A 32 -2.66 -23.79 -5.36
CA PRO A 32 -3.40 -24.82 -6.06
C PRO A 32 -3.48 -24.49 -7.56
N ALA A 33 -3.03 -25.42 -8.39
CA ALA A 33 -3.12 -25.36 -9.84
C ALA A 33 -4.60 -25.34 -10.26
N ALA A 34 -5.05 -24.26 -10.89
CA ALA A 34 -6.33 -24.23 -11.59
C ALA A 34 -6.18 -24.97 -12.93
N SER A 35 -6.83 -26.12 -13.07
CA SER A 35 -6.94 -26.82 -14.35
C SER A 35 -7.95 -26.11 -15.26
N SER A 36 -7.49 -25.57 -16.37
CA SER A 36 -8.36 -25.18 -17.48
C SER A 36 -8.62 -26.40 -18.37
N ALA A 37 -9.79 -27.02 -18.22
CA ALA A 37 -10.29 -27.98 -19.21
C ALA A 37 -10.98 -27.21 -20.34
N SER A 38 -10.38 -27.27 -21.53
CA SER A 38 -10.99 -26.85 -22.79
C SER A 38 -12.03 -27.89 -23.25
N VAL A 39 -13.27 -27.47 -23.50
CA VAL A 39 -14.24 -28.26 -24.26
C VAL A 39 -14.61 -27.48 -25.51
N GLY A 40 -14.21 -28.00 -26.67
CA GLY A 40 -14.77 -27.67 -27.96
C GLY A 40 -15.57 -28.87 -28.48
N ALA A 41 -16.76 -28.61 -29.02
CA ALA A 41 -17.29 -29.22 -30.23
C ALA A 41 -18.72 -28.71 -30.51
N ALA A 42 -18.98 -28.43 -31.78
CA ALA A 42 -20.23 -27.96 -32.34
C ALA A 42 -21.26 -29.08 -32.58
N SER A 43 -22.54 -28.75 -32.68
CA SER A 43 -23.34 -28.80 -33.94
C SER A 43 -24.86 -29.02 -33.75
N THR A 44 -25.61 -28.34 -34.63
CA THR A 44 -26.94 -28.62 -35.23
C THR A 44 -28.24 -28.72 -34.40
N GLY A 45 -29.12 -27.72 -34.59
CA GLY A 45 -30.42 -27.86 -35.29
C GLY A 45 -31.63 -28.45 -34.55
N ALA A 46 -32.68 -27.63 -34.32
CA ALA A 46 -34.09 -27.85 -34.71
C ALA A 46 -35.06 -26.89 -33.98
N SER A 47 -36.12 -26.51 -34.69
CA SER A 47 -37.15 -25.53 -34.34
C SER A 47 -38.21 -25.99 -33.31
N ALA A 48 -38.83 -24.97 -32.69
CA ALA A 48 -40.23 -24.84 -32.27
C ALA A 48 -40.71 -25.51 -30.95
N LYS A 49 -41.04 -24.67 -29.97
CA LYS A 49 -42.43 -24.36 -29.58
C LYS A 49 -42.49 -23.27 -28.51
N ALA A 50 -43.34 -22.27 -28.75
CA ALA A 50 -43.72 -21.28 -27.77
C ALA A 50 -44.53 -21.93 -26.64
N ALA A 51 -44.16 -21.63 -25.40
CA ALA A 51 -45.01 -21.80 -24.22
C ALA A 51 -44.99 -20.48 -23.46
N ALA A 52 -46.13 -19.80 -23.45
CA ALA A 52 -46.36 -18.64 -22.60
C ALA A 52 -46.41 -19.13 -21.14
N SER A 53 -45.47 -18.65 -20.31
CA SER A 53 -45.56 -18.81 -18.86
C SER A 53 -46.22 -17.55 -18.30
N VAL A 54 -47.43 -17.72 -17.77
CA VAL A 54 -48.09 -16.75 -16.90
C VAL A 54 -47.24 -16.62 -15.64
N VAL A 55 -46.75 -15.41 -15.36
CA VAL A 55 -46.05 -15.07 -14.11
C VAL A 55 -47.09 -14.47 -13.18
N GLU A 56 -47.42 -15.16 -12.09
CA GLU A 56 -48.19 -14.58 -10.99
C GLU A 56 -47.34 -13.51 -10.28
N PRO A 57 -47.94 -12.39 -9.84
CA PRO A 57 -47.23 -11.38 -9.06
C PRO A 57 -46.84 -11.95 -7.70
N GLY A 58 -45.53 -12.10 -7.47
CA GLY A 58 -44.99 -12.44 -6.16
C GLY A 58 -45.33 -11.36 -5.12
N PRO A 59 -45.41 -11.73 -3.83
CA PRO A 59 -45.79 -10.81 -2.77
C PRO A 59 -44.82 -9.63 -2.68
N ALA A 60 -45.38 -8.44 -2.48
CA ALA A 60 -44.63 -7.20 -2.34
C ALA A 60 -43.54 -7.34 -1.26
N ARG A 61 -42.29 -7.00 -1.65
CA ARG A 61 -41.13 -6.95 -0.76
C ARG A 61 -41.42 -5.93 0.36
N PRO A 62 -41.18 -6.24 1.63
CA PRO A 62 -41.29 -5.26 2.70
C PRO A 62 -40.25 -4.16 2.48
N THR A 63 -40.71 -2.92 2.34
CA THR A 63 -39.87 -1.73 2.36
C THR A 63 -39.33 -1.55 3.79
N HIS A 64 -38.11 -2.00 4.05
CA HIS A 64 -37.42 -1.69 5.30
C HIS A 64 -36.94 -0.24 5.28
N SER A 65 -37.84 0.69 5.59
CA SER A 65 -37.56 2.11 5.87
C SER A 65 -37.25 2.33 7.36
N GLY A 66 -36.35 1.52 7.92
CA GLY A 66 -35.82 1.76 9.27
C GLY A 66 -34.66 2.75 9.21
N PRO A 67 -34.42 3.56 10.28
CA PRO A 67 -33.25 4.42 10.35
C PRO A 67 -31.98 3.58 10.23
N ARG A 68 -31.23 3.77 9.13
CA ARG A 68 -29.93 3.11 8.94
C ARG A 68 -29.00 3.61 10.04
N LYS A 69 -28.53 2.70 10.90
CA LYS A 69 -27.43 3.01 11.82
C LYS A 69 -26.21 3.34 10.97
N VAL A 70 -25.68 4.54 11.15
CA VAL A 70 -24.36 4.91 10.65
C VAL A 70 -23.35 4.00 11.36
N PHE A 71 -22.78 3.03 10.63
CA PHE A 71 -21.71 2.20 11.18
C PHE A 71 -20.48 3.09 11.39
N ALA A 72 -19.86 3.00 12.57
CA ALA A 72 -18.59 3.66 12.82
C ALA A 72 -17.54 3.08 11.86
N ASN A 73 -16.86 3.94 11.11
CA ASN A 73 -15.92 3.53 10.07
C ASN A 73 -14.79 2.66 10.64
N ALA A 74 -14.53 1.52 10.00
CA ALA A 74 -13.40 0.67 10.33
C ALA A 74 -12.09 1.33 9.83
N PRO A 75 -10.99 1.28 10.59
CA PRO A 75 -9.72 1.83 10.12
C PRO A 75 -9.21 1.06 8.90
N SER A 76 -8.72 1.80 7.89
CA SER A 76 -7.90 1.23 6.82
C SER A 76 -6.66 0.56 7.41
N VAL A 77 -6.31 -0.64 6.92
CA VAL A 77 -5.13 -1.38 7.38
C VAL A 77 -4.18 -1.56 6.21
N VAL A 78 -3.11 -0.78 6.20
CA VAL A 78 -2.01 -0.97 5.25
C VAL A 78 -1.07 -2.01 5.83
N ALA A 79 -1.03 -3.18 5.22
CA ALA A 79 -0.05 -4.21 5.56
C ALA A 79 1.16 -4.03 4.64
N VAL A 80 2.25 -3.49 5.18
CA VAL A 80 3.54 -3.51 4.52
C VAL A 80 4.28 -4.76 4.99
N ALA A 81 4.48 -5.72 4.08
CA ALA A 81 5.24 -6.91 4.41
C ALA A 81 6.69 -6.50 4.74
N GLY A 82 7.24 -6.99 5.86
CA GLY A 82 8.62 -6.73 6.28
C GLY A 82 8.91 -5.37 6.93
N ALA A 83 7.96 -4.43 7.01
CA ALA A 83 8.18 -3.16 7.71
C ALA A 83 7.76 -3.27 9.18
N SER A 84 8.70 -3.61 10.06
CA SER A 84 8.55 -3.43 11.50
C SER A 84 8.87 -2.01 11.96
N ASP A 85 8.94 -1.04 11.04
CA ASP A 85 9.10 0.37 11.39
C ASP A 85 7.72 0.94 11.76
N PRO A 86 7.41 1.08 13.07
CA PRO A 86 6.11 1.55 13.53
C PRO A 86 5.94 3.06 13.31
N ASP A 87 7.02 3.75 12.98
CA ASP A 87 7.08 5.19 13.03
C ASP A 87 6.76 5.78 11.67
N GLY A 88 5.47 5.78 11.35
CA GLY A 88 4.86 6.78 10.47
C GLY A 88 4.88 8.17 11.12
N GLY A 89 6.03 8.62 11.62
CA GLY A 89 6.23 10.00 12.09
C GLY A 89 6.47 10.95 10.93
N ALA A 90 6.39 12.27 11.18
CA ALA A 90 6.84 13.31 10.26
C ALA A 90 8.21 12.97 9.64
N PRO A 91 8.60 13.55 8.48
CA PRO A 91 9.87 13.24 7.81
C PRO A 91 10.99 13.22 8.84
N ALA A 92 11.51 12.02 9.12
CA ALA A 92 12.56 11.88 10.11
C ALA A 92 13.72 12.78 9.68
N PRO A 93 14.38 13.50 10.62
CA PRO A 93 15.58 14.24 10.28
C PRO A 93 16.54 13.30 9.54
N ALA A 94 17.23 13.85 8.53
CA ALA A 94 18.12 13.05 7.69
C ALA A 94 19.01 12.17 8.58
N PRO A 95 19.11 10.86 8.28
CA PRO A 95 19.82 9.94 9.16
C PRO A 95 21.27 10.40 9.29
N THR A 96 21.73 10.56 10.53
CA THR A 96 23.11 10.98 10.84
C THR A 96 24.13 9.94 10.40
N VAL A 97 23.71 8.70 10.23
CA VAL A 97 24.50 7.59 9.71
C VAL A 97 23.92 7.14 8.37
N THR A 98 24.74 7.13 7.33
CA THR A 98 24.39 6.75 5.96
C THR A 98 25.29 5.62 5.47
N PRO A 99 24.95 4.95 4.35
CA PRO A 99 25.84 3.97 3.71
C PRO A 99 27.23 4.53 3.42
N ALA A 100 27.31 5.78 2.94
CA ALA A 100 28.57 6.47 2.69
C ALA A 100 29.39 6.68 3.97
N SER A 101 28.76 7.11 5.08
CA SER A 101 29.48 7.43 6.31
C SER A 101 30.07 6.21 7.01
N VAL A 102 29.55 5.00 6.73
CA VAL A 102 30.13 3.74 7.21
C VAL A 102 31.09 3.10 6.18
N GLY A 103 31.31 3.72 5.03
CA GLY A 103 32.23 3.25 3.99
C GLY A 103 31.76 1.99 3.27
N LEU A 104 30.44 1.83 3.08
CA LEU A 104 29.90 0.79 2.19
C LEU A 104 30.22 1.11 0.72
N PRO A 105 30.33 0.09 -0.16
CA PRO A 105 30.51 0.31 -1.58
C PRO A 105 29.38 1.19 -2.16
N THR A 106 29.72 2.09 -3.07
CA THR A 106 28.74 2.94 -3.75
C THR A 106 27.94 2.12 -4.75
N VAL A 107 26.70 2.55 -4.97
CA VAL A 107 25.81 2.00 -6.01
C VAL A 107 25.57 3.09 -7.02
N ASP A 108 25.87 2.79 -8.28
CA ASP A 108 25.35 3.55 -9.40
C ASP A 108 23.96 2.99 -9.74
N PHE A 109 22.93 3.83 -9.88
CA PHE A 109 21.59 3.44 -10.36
C PHE A 109 21.38 3.81 -11.84
N GLY A 110 22.38 4.42 -12.47
CA GLY A 110 22.26 5.01 -13.80
C GLY A 110 21.59 6.38 -13.77
N PRO A 111 21.39 7.01 -14.94
CA PRO A 111 20.63 8.25 -15.03
C PRO A 111 19.15 8.00 -14.66
N PRO A 112 18.49 8.95 -13.99
CA PRO A 112 17.04 8.89 -13.80
C PRO A 112 16.32 8.81 -15.15
N GLY A 113 15.26 8.00 -15.20
CA GLY A 113 14.41 7.83 -16.38
C GLY A 113 12.93 8.02 -16.04
N PRO A 114 12.00 7.85 -17.00
CA PRO A 114 10.58 7.86 -16.69
C PRO A 114 10.20 6.66 -15.79
N LEU A 115 9.29 6.87 -14.84
CA LEU A 115 8.67 5.77 -14.11
C LEU A 115 7.82 4.93 -15.07
N VAL A 116 8.16 3.65 -15.23
CA VAL A 116 7.34 2.68 -15.94
C VAL A 116 6.58 1.85 -14.92
N MET A 117 5.26 1.75 -15.10
CA MET A 117 4.37 0.97 -14.25
C MET A 117 3.63 -0.08 -15.07
N LYS A 118 3.68 -1.34 -14.64
CA LYS A 118 2.84 -2.42 -15.19
C LYS A 118 1.60 -2.62 -14.34
N GLY A 119 0.49 -2.95 -15.00
CA GLY A 119 -0.82 -3.08 -14.35
C GLY A 119 -1.55 -1.74 -14.12
N TYR A 120 -1.00 -0.62 -14.60
CA TYR A 120 -1.61 0.70 -14.51
C TYR A 120 -1.25 1.58 -15.73
N PRO A 121 -2.13 2.47 -16.22
CA PRO A 121 -3.53 2.61 -15.79
C PRO A 121 -4.36 1.37 -16.12
N ALA A 122 -5.24 1.01 -15.20
CA ALA A 122 -6.22 -0.04 -15.39
C ALA A 122 -7.61 0.60 -15.42
N PRO A 123 -8.58 0.05 -16.17
CA PRO A 123 -9.94 0.56 -16.14
C PRO A 123 -10.48 0.54 -14.72
N ILE A 124 -11.04 1.66 -14.27
CA ILE A 124 -11.74 1.68 -12.99
C ILE A 124 -12.98 0.81 -13.16
N GLY A 125 -13.09 -0.20 -12.29
CA GLY A 125 -14.26 -1.07 -12.24
C GLY A 125 -15.51 -0.22 -12.13
N SER A 126 -16.53 -0.56 -12.90
CA SER A 126 -17.75 0.22 -12.97
C SER A 126 -18.95 -0.69 -12.81
N GLY A 127 -19.73 -0.41 -11.79
CA GLY A 127 -20.91 -1.13 -11.33
C GLY A 127 -21.66 -0.26 -10.33
N MET A 128 -22.14 -0.84 -9.22
CA MET A 128 -22.57 -0.06 -8.04
C MET A 128 -21.38 0.60 -7.30
N ASP A 129 -20.18 0.49 -7.86
CA ASP A 129 -18.95 1.11 -7.43
C ASP A 129 -19.04 2.61 -7.73
N ASP A 130 -19.19 3.45 -6.71
CA ASP A 130 -19.03 4.89 -6.83
C ASP A 130 -17.57 5.25 -6.49
N PRO A 131 -16.65 5.33 -7.47
CA PRO A 131 -15.24 5.65 -7.21
C PRO A 131 -15.05 7.11 -6.85
N ALA A 132 -13.86 7.45 -6.37
CA ALA A 132 -13.42 8.85 -6.35
C ALA A 132 -13.37 9.41 -7.79
N THR A 133 -14.08 10.51 -8.03
CA THR A 133 -14.16 11.17 -9.33
C THR A 133 -13.17 12.32 -9.47
N VAL A 134 -12.60 12.77 -8.35
CA VAL A 134 -11.52 13.74 -8.35
C VAL A 134 -10.55 13.42 -7.22
N PHE A 135 -9.26 13.52 -7.50
CA PHE A 135 -8.23 13.32 -6.49
C PHE A 135 -6.98 14.12 -6.81
N GLY A 136 -6.17 14.44 -5.81
CA GLY A 136 -5.01 15.31 -5.98
C GLY A 136 -4.27 15.55 -4.69
N TYR A 137 -3.09 16.12 -4.82
CA TYR A 137 -2.37 16.67 -3.67
C TYR A 137 -2.93 18.04 -3.29
N SER A 138 -2.91 18.36 -2.00
CA SER A 138 -3.04 19.74 -1.51
C SER A 138 -1.94 20.62 -2.10
N LYS A 139 -2.14 21.93 -2.08
CA LYS A 139 -1.19 22.92 -2.66
C LYS A 139 0.24 22.77 -2.14
N ASP A 140 0.40 22.44 -0.87
CA ASP A 140 1.68 22.25 -0.19
C ASP A 140 2.21 20.81 -0.27
N GLY A 141 1.46 19.88 -0.89
CA GLY A 141 1.78 18.46 -0.93
C GLY A 141 1.63 17.74 0.42
N ALA A 142 1.12 18.41 1.45
CA ALA A 142 1.02 17.83 2.80
C ALA A 142 -0.02 16.71 2.88
N GLU A 143 -1.05 16.74 2.03
CA GLU A 143 -2.12 15.74 1.99
C GLU A 143 -2.41 15.29 0.55
N VAL A 144 -2.84 14.04 0.42
CA VAL A 144 -3.53 13.54 -0.78
C VAL A 144 -5.00 13.45 -0.44
N ILE A 145 -5.86 13.95 -1.33
CA ILE A 145 -7.30 14.03 -1.14
C ILE A 145 -7.98 13.34 -2.33
N ALA A 146 -9.00 12.52 -2.06
CA ALA A 146 -9.83 11.85 -3.06
C ALA A 146 -11.31 12.02 -2.72
N CYS A 147 -12.08 12.64 -3.61
CA CYS A 147 -13.50 12.93 -3.41
C CYS A 147 -14.37 12.31 -4.51
N GLY A 148 -15.59 11.95 -4.14
CA GLY A 148 -16.58 11.39 -5.05
C GLY A 148 -17.98 11.41 -4.43
N HIS A 149 -18.98 11.06 -5.22
CA HIS A 149 -20.35 10.86 -4.73
C HIS A 149 -20.50 9.41 -4.30
N MET A 150 -20.07 9.08 -3.08
CA MET A 150 -19.95 7.71 -2.59
C MET A 150 -21.07 7.34 -1.60
N GLY A 151 -22.05 8.24 -1.39
CA GLY A 151 -23.26 7.98 -0.64
C GLY A 151 -24.37 7.38 -1.50
N ALA A 152 -25.28 6.64 -0.86
CA ALA A 152 -26.52 6.18 -1.49
C ALA A 152 -27.29 7.39 -2.02
N GLY A 153 -27.57 7.39 -3.33
CA GLY A 153 -27.90 8.58 -4.13
C GLY A 153 -28.83 9.59 -3.45
N TYR A 154 -28.44 10.86 -3.54
CA TYR A 154 -29.36 11.97 -3.28
C TYR A 154 -30.42 11.95 -4.38
N GLY A 155 -31.65 11.55 -4.03
CA GLY A 155 -32.79 11.55 -4.96
C GLY A 155 -33.04 12.92 -5.60
N ASP A 156 -32.64 13.99 -4.92
CA ASP A 156 -32.84 15.38 -5.32
C ASP A 156 -31.55 16.05 -5.88
N GLY A 157 -30.54 15.25 -6.21
CA GLY A 157 -29.25 15.73 -6.68
C GLY A 157 -28.28 16.13 -5.55
N PRO A 158 -27.00 16.34 -5.88
CA PRO A 158 -25.96 16.62 -4.88
C PRO A 158 -26.24 17.94 -4.14
N PRO A 159 -26.11 18.00 -2.80
CA PRO A 159 -26.29 19.23 -2.04
C PRO A 159 -25.43 20.38 -2.57
N LYS A 160 -25.90 21.62 -2.46
CA LYS A 160 -25.09 22.78 -2.86
C LYS A 160 -23.78 22.80 -2.04
N GLY A 161 -22.63 22.97 -2.71
CA GLY A 161 -21.31 22.88 -2.07
C GLY A 161 -20.63 21.51 -2.17
N THR A 162 -21.27 20.51 -2.78
CA THR A 162 -20.72 19.15 -2.97
C THR A 162 -20.29 18.93 -4.42
N GLU A 163 -19.73 19.96 -5.08
CA GLU A 163 -19.47 19.92 -6.53
C GLU A 163 -18.47 18.83 -6.93
N LEU A 164 -17.62 18.40 -6.00
CA LEU A 164 -16.59 17.38 -6.19
C LEU A 164 -16.95 16.02 -5.59
N GLY A 165 -18.10 15.91 -4.91
CA GLY A 165 -18.49 14.72 -4.16
C GLY A 165 -19.19 15.04 -2.85
N ASP A 166 -19.74 14.01 -2.22
CA ASP A 166 -20.37 14.07 -0.89
C ASP A 166 -19.46 13.54 0.23
N ARG A 167 -18.35 12.90 -0.16
CA ARG A 167 -17.32 12.35 0.72
C ARG A 167 -15.94 12.64 0.14
N CYS A 168 -15.02 12.95 1.03
CA CYS A 168 -13.60 13.10 0.72
C CYS A 168 -12.78 12.26 1.70
N TYR A 169 -11.88 11.48 1.13
CA TYR A 169 -10.86 10.73 1.82
C TYR A 169 -9.55 11.49 1.72
N PHE A 170 -8.74 11.48 2.78
CA PHE A 170 -7.46 12.15 2.76
C PHE A 170 -6.42 11.45 3.62
N ALA A 171 -5.16 11.57 3.21
CA ALA A 171 -4.02 11.04 3.95
C ALA A 171 -2.86 12.05 3.95
N ALA A 172 -2.34 12.32 5.15
CA ALA A 172 -1.05 12.99 5.33
C ALA A 172 0.08 12.05 4.91
N ALA A 173 1.33 12.52 4.92
CA ALA A 173 2.51 11.71 4.53
C ALA A 173 2.59 10.41 5.34
N THR A 174 2.07 10.44 6.56
CA THR A 174 1.95 9.29 7.43
C THR A 174 0.60 9.24 8.13
N GLY A 175 0.30 8.06 8.68
CA GLY A 175 -0.95 7.79 9.37
C GLY A 175 -2.03 7.19 8.45
N PRO A 176 -3.20 6.87 9.02
CA PRO A 176 -4.28 6.24 8.28
C PRO A 176 -5.00 7.24 7.37
N THR A 177 -5.68 6.72 6.36
CA THR A 177 -6.67 7.47 5.59
C THR A 177 -7.81 7.91 6.52
N LYS A 178 -8.17 9.19 6.43
CA LYS A 178 -9.29 9.82 7.14
C LYS A 178 -10.40 10.14 6.14
N ILE A 179 -11.61 10.29 6.64
CA ILE A 179 -12.80 10.59 5.85
C ILE A 179 -13.56 11.77 6.45
N VAL A 180 -14.04 12.66 5.59
CA VAL A 180 -15.00 13.71 5.90
C VAL A 180 -16.10 13.68 4.85
N GLY A 181 -17.32 14.04 5.23
CA GLY A 181 -18.45 14.06 4.30
C GLY A 181 -19.53 15.02 4.72
N VAL A 182 -20.58 15.09 3.92
CA VAL A 182 -21.80 15.82 4.22
C VAL A 182 -22.55 15.11 5.33
N ASP A 183 -23.11 15.86 6.27
CA ASP A 183 -24.03 15.31 7.26
C ASP A 183 -25.29 14.82 6.52
N PRO A 184 -25.57 13.50 6.49
CA PRO A 184 -26.65 12.94 5.69
C PRO A 184 -28.02 13.42 6.17
N ASP A 185 -28.17 13.74 7.45
CA ASP A 185 -29.46 14.14 8.04
C ASP A 185 -29.76 15.62 7.78
N LYS A 186 -28.73 16.43 7.54
CA LYS A 186 -28.87 17.88 7.37
C LYS A 186 -28.65 18.35 5.94
N GLY A 187 -27.97 17.56 5.10
CA GLY A 187 -27.53 18.00 3.77
C GLY A 187 -26.61 19.21 3.80
N VAL A 188 -26.03 19.55 4.97
CA VAL A 188 -25.16 20.71 5.16
C VAL A 188 -23.71 20.25 5.08
N VAL A 189 -22.94 20.94 4.25
CA VAL A 189 -21.50 20.81 4.17
C VAL A 189 -20.87 21.32 5.48
N GLY A 190 -20.25 20.42 6.24
CA GLY A 190 -19.48 20.79 7.43
C GLY A 190 -18.17 21.52 7.08
N PRO A 191 -17.61 22.32 8.00
CA PRO A 191 -16.40 23.11 7.75
C PRO A 191 -15.18 22.25 7.36
N ALA A 192 -15.02 21.07 7.96
CA ALA A 192 -13.93 20.16 7.62
C ALA A 192 -14.01 19.62 6.19
N PHE A 193 -15.23 19.36 5.68
CA PHE A 193 -15.41 18.94 4.29
C PHE A 193 -15.10 20.11 3.33
N ALA A 194 -15.62 21.31 3.62
CA ALA A 194 -15.32 22.51 2.84
C ALA A 194 -13.81 22.83 2.80
N GLU A 195 -13.09 22.63 3.90
CA GLU A 195 -11.64 22.75 3.96
C GLU A 195 -10.96 21.79 2.97
N LYS A 196 -11.33 20.51 2.95
CA LYS A 196 -10.71 19.52 2.04
C LYS A 196 -11.04 19.79 0.58
N ILE A 197 -12.26 20.23 0.27
CA ILE A 197 -12.64 20.67 -1.07
C ILE A 197 -11.77 21.87 -1.50
N THR A 198 -11.58 22.84 -0.61
CA THR A 198 -10.76 24.03 -0.88
C THR A 198 -9.29 23.65 -1.07
N ALA A 199 -8.75 22.76 -0.22
CA ALA A 199 -7.38 22.28 -0.32
C ALA A 199 -7.13 21.52 -1.63
N LEU A 200 -8.07 20.67 -2.06
CA LEU A 200 -7.98 19.93 -3.32
C LEU A 200 -8.06 20.88 -4.54
N LYS A 201 -9.00 21.84 -4.53
CA LYS A 201 -9.13 22.85 -5.60
C LYS A 201 -7.89 23.74 -5.71
N GLY A 202 -7.25 24.07 -4.58
CA GLY A 202 -6.03 24.88 -4.55
C GLY A 202 -4.74 24.13 -4.92
N GLY A 203 -4.80 22.80 -5.03
CA GLY A 203 -3.67 21.93 -5.33
C GLY A 203 -3.62 21.51 -6.79
N SER A 204 -3.45 20.20 -7.04
CA SER A 204 -3.38 19.63 -8.39
C SER A 204 -4.47 18.57 -8.58
N PRO A 205 -5.74 18.98 -8.72
CA PRO A 205 -6.84 18.05 -8.87
C PRO A 205 -6.78 17.34 -10.22
N THR A 206 -6.91 16.02 -10.18
CA THR A 206 -7.09 15.12 -11.31
C THR A 206 -8.54 14.71 -11.34
N HIS A 207 -9.24 15.08 -12.41
CA HIS A 207 -10.62 14.66 -12.63
C HIS A 207 -10.63 13.37 -13.45
N VAL A 208 -11.38 12.39 -12.96
CA VAL A 208 -11.63 11.15 -13.68
C VAL A 208 -13.03 11.24 -14.26
N ALA A 209 -13.16 10.96 -15.56
CA ALA A 209 -14.45 10.96 -16.21
C ALA A 209 -15.41 9.99 -15.51
N LYS A 210 -16.69 10.34 -15.45
CA LYS A 210 -17.72 9.39 -15.03
C LYS A 210 -17.96 8.41 -16.17
N GLY A 211 -18.02 7.12 -15.87
CA GLY A 211 -18.39 6.11 -16.85
C GLY A 211 -17.67 4.79 -16.66
N MET A 212 -18.17 3.79 -17.38
CA MET A 212 -17.59 2.46 -17.36
C MET A 212 -16.27 2.40 -18.11
N GLY A 213 -15.27 1.75 -17.51
CA GLY A 213 -13.98 1.52 -18.16
C GLY A 213 -13.10 2.76 -18.30
N VAL A 214 -13.35 3.81 -17.51
CA VAL A 214 -12.52 5.02 -17.53
C VAL A 214 -11.13 4.68 -17.02
N LEU A 215 -10.13 5.08 -17.81
CA LEU A 215 -8.73 4.96 -17.42
C LEU A 215 -8.31 6.20 -16.63
N PRO A 216 -7.74 6.05 -15.43
CA PRO A 216 -7.12 7.17 -14.76
C PRO A 216 -5.84 7.58 -15.51
N PRO A 217 -5.33 8.82 -15.29
CA PRO A 217 -4.12 9.27 -15.99
C PRO A 217 -2.90 8.40 -15.66
N ALA A 218 -2.01 8.23 -16.64
CA ALA A 218 -0.72 7.59 -16.41
C ALA A 218 0.14 8.41 -15.45
N VAL A 219 0.97 7.72 -14.65
CA VAL A 219 1.90 8.37 -13.73
C VAL A 219 3.09 8.93 -14.51
N VAL A 220 3.31 10.24 -14.43
CA VAL A 220 4.45 10.91 -15.06
C VAL A 220 5.36 11.48 -13.98
N THR A 221 6.45 10.77 -13.68
CA THR A 221 7.47 11.23 -12.73
C THR A 221 8.83 10.65 -13.10
N PRO A 222 9.94 11.39 -12.90
CA PRO A 222 11.28 10.82 -12.97
C PRO A 222 11.44 9.75 -11.89
N TRP A 223 12.21 8.72 -12.23
CA TRP A 223 12.48 7.55 -11.40
C TRP A 223 13.99 7.32 -11.39
N ALA A 224 14.61 7.53 -10.24
CA ALA A 224 16.06 7.39 -10.06
C ALA A 224 16.56 5.95 -10.28
N PHE A 225 15.65 4.98 -10.30
CA PHE A 225 15.97 3.56 -10.42
C PHE A 225 15.51 2.97 -11.76
N ALA A 226 15.28 3.81 -12.77
CA ALA A 226 14.70 3.39 -14.05
C ALA A 226 15.58 2.44 -14.88
N ARG A 227 16.87 2.34 -14.58
CA ARG A 227 17.78 1.45 -15.32
C ARG A 227 17.40 -0.02 -15.15
N ASP A 228 16.96 -0.42 -13.96
CA ASP A 228 16.74 -1.82 -13.61
C ASP A 228 15.45 -2.09 -12.83
N LEU A 229 14.71 -1.07 -12.37
CA LEU A 229 13.43 -1.25 -11.70
C LEU A 229 12.24 -0.82 -12.55
N THR A 230 11.27 -1.72 -12.70
CA THR A 230 9.90 -1.42 -13.16
C THR A 230 8.93 -1.57 -11.99
N VAL A 231 8.04 -0.60 -11.77
CA VAL A 231 7.00 -0.73 -10.75
C VAL A 231 5.88 -1.61 -11.27
N GLU A 232 5.33 -2.48 -10.42
CA GLU A 232 4.19 -3.33 -10.76
C GLU A 232 3.10 -3.14 -9.70
N VAL A 233 1.86 -2.98 -10.16
CA VAL A 233 0.68 -3.02 -9.30
C VAL A 233 -0.26 -4.13 -9.75
N SER A 234 -0.98 -4.70 -8.80
CA SER A 234 -1.93 -5.78 -9.04
C SER A 234 -3.21 -5.52 -8.25
N SER A 235 -4.33 -5.99 -8.80
CA SER A 235 -5.62 -6.08 -8.09
C SER A 235 -6.00 -7.53 -7.76
N ASP A 236 -5.24 -8.51 -8.25
CA ASP A 236 -5.45 -9.92 -7.95
C ASP A 236 -5.21 -10.20 -6.46
N ASN A 237 -6.23 -10.75 -5.79
CA ASN A 237 -6.22 -11.07 -4.35
C ASN A 237 -5.85 -9.87 -3.46
N GLY A 238 -6.37 -8.69 -3.82
CA GLY A 238 -6.13 -7.43 -3.11
C GLY A 238 -5.27 -6.45 -3.91
N LEU A 239 -5.21 -5.22 -3.42
CA LEU A 239 -4.44 -4.16 -4.06
C LEU A 239 -2.98 -4.25 -3.61
N ARG A 240 -2.11 -4.65 -4.53
CA ARG A 240 -0.71 -4.93 -4.25
C ARG A 240 0.21 -3.99 -5.00
N ILE A 241 1.26 -3.52 -4.35
CA ILE A 241 2.26 -2.61 -4.90
C ILE A 241 3.63 -3.27 -4.74
N GLY A 242 4.42 -3.27 -5.80
CA GLY A 242 5.80 -3.70 -5.77
C GLY A 242 6.49 -3.44 -7.08
N GLY A 243 7.25 -4.41 -7.59
CA GLY A 243 8.00 -4.21 -8.82
C GLY A 243 8.89 -5.37 -9.19
N ARG A 244 9.67 -5.14 -10.24
CA ARG A 244 10.55 -6.09 -10.88
C ARG A 244 11.94 -5.51 -11.05
N VAL A 245 12.96 -6.29 -10.70
CA VAL A 245 14.36 -5.98 -10.98
C VAL A 245 14.82 -6.72 -12.23
N GLY A 246 15.11 -6.01 -13.31
CA GLY A 246 15.55 -6.60 -14.58
C GLY A 246 14.57 -7.66 -15.10
N ALA A 247 15.04 -8.90 -15.24
CA ALA A 247 14.28 -10.04 -15.74
C ALA A 247 13.69 -10.94 -14.64
N GLU A 248 13.88 -10.62 -13.35
CA GLU A 248 13.35 -11.40 -12.23
C GLU A 248 11.81 -11.44 -12.23
N ASP A 249 11.21 -12.35 -11.48
CA ASP A 249 9.77 -12.31 -11.19
C ASP A 249 9.43 -11.12 -10.27
N PRO A 250 8.22 -10.53 -10.39
CA PRO A 250 7.87 -9.37 -9.59
C PRO A 250 7.69 -9.77 -8.12
N VAL A 251 8.03 -8.86 -7.22
CA VAL A 251 7.74 -8.92 -5.78
C VAL A 251 6.67 -7.90 -5.47
N PHE A 252 5.79 -8.21 -4.51
CA PHE A 252 4.72 -7.33 -4.06
C PHE A 252 4.85 -7.09 -2.55
N SER A 253 5.62 -6.06 -2.20
CA SER A 253 6.02 -5.78 -0.82
C SER A 253 4.94 -5.07 0.00
N VAL A 254 3.98 -4.41 -0.65
CA VAL A 254 2.91 -3.65 0.02
C VAL A 254 1.57 -4.19 -0.42
N THR A 255 0.71 -4.48 0.55
CA THR A 255 -0.71 -4.80 0.31
C THR A 255 -1.56 -3.71 0.96
N VAL A 256 -2.40 -3.08 0.13
CA VAL A 256 -3.42 -2.13 0.54
C VAL A 256 -4.70 -2.91 0.75
N SER A 257 -5.27 -2.79 1.95
CA SER A 257 -6.52 -3.44 2.31
C SER A 257 -7.31 -2.56 3.26
N VAL A 258 -8.62 -2.77 3.29
CA VAL A 258 -9.50 -2.20 4.31
C VAL A 258 -10.13 -3.35 5.07
N LYS A 259 -10.29 -3.18 6.38
CA LYS A 259 -10.96 -4.18 7.20
C LYS A 259 -12.46 -4.13 6.90
N PRO A 260 -13.09 -5.24 6.49
CA PRO A 260 -14.53 -5.26 6.29
C PRO A 260 -15.26 -5.05 7.62
N PRO A 261 -16.44 -4.40 7.61
CA PRO A 261 -17.20 -4.15 8.81
C PRO A 261 -17.64 -5.47 9.48
N THR A 262 -17.79 -6.53 8.69
CA THR A 262 -18.03 -7.89 9.17
C THR A 262 -17.17 -8.91 8.41
N PRO A 263 -16.76 -10.04 9.02
CA PRO A 263 -15.85 -11.01 8.39
C PRO A 263 -16.41 -11.73 7.14
N ASP A 264 -17.73 -11.73 7.00
CA ASP A 264 -18.51 -12.34 5.92
C ASP A 264 -18.62 -11.46 4.67
N LEU A 265 -18.25 -10.17 4.77
CA LEU A 265 -18.17 -9.27 3.62
C LEU A 265 -16.77 -9.29 3.02
N GLN A 266 -16.71 -9.61 1.72
CA GLN A 266 -15.48 -9.57 0.94
C GLN A 266 -15.44 -8.28 0.12
N TYR A 267 -14.29 -7.61 0.16
CA TYR A 267 -14.04 -6.45 -0.68
C TYR A 267 -13.50 -6.87 -2.05
N SER A 268 -14.05 -6.27 -3.10
CA SER A 268 -13.36 -6.12 -4.38
C SER A 268 -12.53 -4.83 -4.33
N GLY A 269 -11.26 -4.91 -4.72
CA GLY A 269 -10.35 -3.78 -4.74
C GLY A 269 -10.02 -3.35 -6.17
N SER A 270 -10.09 -2.06 -6.46
CA SER A 270 -9.59 -1.48 -7.71
C SER A 270 -8.75 -0.23 -7.45
N TRP A 271 -7.86 0.14 -8.37
CA TRP A 271 -7.09 1.39 -8.27
C TRP A 271 -7.92 2.54 -8.85
N ASN A 272 -8.30 3.52 -8.03
CA ASN A 272 -8.90 4.76 -8.54
C ASN A 272 -7.85 5.65 -9.19
N GLY A 273 -6.65 5.71 -8.62
CA GLY A 273 -5.63 6.65 -9.07
C GLY A 273 -4.26 6.35 -8.47
N ILE A 274 -3.21 6.67 -9.21
CA ILE A 274 -1.85 6.73 -8.71
C ILE A 274 -1.28 8.08 -9.12
N LEU A 275 -0.75 8.82 -8.15
CA LEU A 275 -0.23 10.18 -8.36
C LEU A 275 1.21 10.26 -7.89
N ALA A 276 2.03 11.04 -8.58
CA ALA A 276 3.29 11.50 -8.02
C ALA A 276 3.06 12.78 -7.19
N SER A 277 3.81 12.93 -6.10
CA SER A 277 3.81 14.18 -5.35
C SER A 277 4.33 15.35 -6.19
N PRO A 278 3.96 16.61 -5.86
CA PRO A 278 4.46 17.79 -6.57
C PRO A 278 5.99 17.89 -6.62
N ASP A 279 6.67 17.48 -5.55
CA ASP A 279 8.13 17.43 -5.45
C ASP A 279 8.74 16.14 -6.05
N ARG A 280 7.90 15.23 -6.55
CA ARG A 280 8.29 13.96 -7.19
C ARG A 280 9.09 13.03 -6.29
N SER A 281 8.96 13.17 -4.96
CA SER A 281 9.69 12.33 -4.00
C SER A 281 8.91 11.07 -3.57
N GLU A 282 7.61 11.01 -3.84
CA GLU A 282 6.73 9.91 -3.45
C GLU A 282 5.62 9.63 -4.48
N LEU A 283 4.96 8.47 -4.30
CA LEU A 283 3.72 8.13 -4.98
C LEU A 283 2.57 8.01 -3.96
N ALA A 284 1.40 8.50 -4.34
CA ALA A 284 0.15 8.20 -3.69
C ALA A 284 -0.61 7.14 -4.47
N PHE A 285 -1.00 6.06 -3.81
CA PHE A 285 -1.82 4.98 -4.33
C PHE A 285 -3.21 5.09 -3.73
N ILE A 286 -4.21 5.31 -4.57
CA ILE A 286 -5.61 5.50 -4.18
C ILE A 286 -6.37 4.22 -4.56
N GLY A 287 -6.55 3.37 -3.57
CA GLY A 287 -7.31 2.13 -3.69
C GLY A 287 -8.77 2.34 -3.32
N HIS A 288 -9.66 1.76 -4.11
CA HIS A 288 -11.10 1.73 -3.87
C HIS A 288 -11.52 0.31 -3.55
N PHE A 289 -12.29 0.17 -2.48
CA PHE A 289 -12.74 -1.10 -1.95
C PHE A 289 -14.25 -1.08 -1.84
N PHE A 290 -14.87 -2.00 -2.57
CA PHE A 290 -16.32 -2.09 -2.69
C PHE A 290 -16.81 -3.47 -2.23
N CYS A 291 -17.89 -3.51 -1.46
CA CYS A 291 -18.46 -4.73 -0.88
C CYS A 291 -19.97 -4.89 -1.22
N MET A 292 -20.37 -4.67 -2.48
CA MET A 292 -21.78 -4.48 -2.84
C MET A 292 -22.33 -3.17 -2.22
N GLU A 293 -23.65 -3.04 -2.09
CA GLU A 293 -24.33 -1.84 -1.56
C GLU A 293 -24.05 -1.50 -0.07
N TRP A 294 -23.20 -2.28 0.61
CA TRP A 294 -22.99 -2.21 2.05
C TRP A 294 -21.76 -1.42 2.46
N CYS A 295 -20.71 -1.42 1.63
CA CYS A 295 -19.49 -0.68 1.90
C CYS A 295 -18.91 -0.10 0.62
N ASN A 296 -18.47 1.14 0.72
CA ASN A 296 -17.72 1.85 -0.29
C ASN A 296 -16.64 2.65 0.44
N GLU A 297 -15.39 2.19 0.33
CA GLU A 297 -14.25 2.74 1.06
C GLU A 297 -13.08 3.07 0.13
N VAL A 298 -12.41 4.18 0.41
CA VAL A 298 -11.17 4.56 -0.26
C VAL A 298 -10.03 4.50 0.74
N SER A 299 -8.94 3.86 0.35
CA SER A 299 -7.69 3.83 1.09
C SER A 299 -6.60 4.54 0.29
N ILE A 300 -5.87 5.43 0.95
CA ILE A 300 -4.79 6.21 0.34
C ILE A 300 -3.49 5.82 1.05
N VAL A 301 -2.53 5.35 0.26
CA VAL A 301 -1.18 5.01 0.74
C VAL A 301 -0.17 5.90 0.05
N ARG A 302 0.66 6.59 0.84
CA ARG A 302 1.79 7.39 0.33
C ARG A 302 3.09 6.65 0.57
N LEU A 303 3.90 6.52 -0.47
CA LEU A 303 5.17 5.80 -0.44
C LEU A 303 6.28 6.64 -1.06
N PRO A 304 7.30 7.03 -0.28
CA PRO A 304 8.52 7.60 -0.83
C PRO A 304 9.13 6.69 -1.89
N LEU A 305 9.58 7.28 -3.01
CA LEU A 305 10.14 6.55 -4.15
C LEU A 305 11.32 5.67 -3.74
N GLY A 306 12.23 6.21 -2.93
CA GLY A 306 13.37 5.45 -2.39
C GLY A 306 12.96 4.28 -1.49
N ARG A 307 11.90 4.46 -0.68
CA ARG A 307 11.34 3.38 0.14
C ARG A 307 10.75 2.27 -0.71
N LEU A 308 9.98 2.60 -1.75
CA LEU A 308 9.42 1.62 -2.67
C LEU A 308 10.52 0.82 -3.37
N ALA A 309 11.52 1.48 -3.93
CA ALA A 309 12.66 0.81 -4.56
C ALA A 309 13.41 -0.09 -3.56
N SER A 310 13.64 0.38 -2.33
CA SER A 310 14.29 -0.39 -1.28
C SER A 310 13.54 -1.68 -0.94
N LEU A 311 12.21 -1.63 -0.82
CA LEU A 311 11.38 -2.80 -0.58
C LEU A 311 11.49 -3.81 -1.73
N ILE A 312 11.41 -3.35 -2.98
CA ILE A 312 11.49 -4.22 -4.16
C ILE A 312 12.87 -4.90 -4.25
N TYR A 313 13.95 -4.14 -4.10
CA TYR A 313 15.30 -4.69 -4.10
C TYR A 313 15.51 -5.68 -2.95
N ASN A 314 15.03 -5.35 -1.74
CA ASN A 314 15.19 -6.20 -0.58
C ASN A 314 14.45 -7.53 -0.74
N ASP A 315 13.19 -7.51 -1.17
CA ASP A 315 12.41 -8.75 -1.33
C ASP A 315 12.95 -9.61 -2.47
N THR A 316 13.42 -8.98 -3.56
CA THR A 316 14.11 -9.69 -4.64
C THR A 316 15.42 -10.31 -4.11
N GLY A 317 16.21 -9.55 -3.35
CA GLY A 317 17.44 -10.03 -2.71
C GLY A 317 17.18 -11.21 -1.77
N PHE A 318 16.06 -11.20 -1.05
CA PHE A 318 15.67 -12.30 -0.18
C PHE A 318 15.37 -13.59 -0.96
N ARG A 319 14.78 -13.51 -2.16
CA ARG A 319 14.61 -14.68 -3.04
C ARG A 319 15.96 -15.28 -3.46
N HIS A 320 16.96 -14.45 -3.78
CA HIS A 320 18.33 -14.93 -4.05
C HIS A 320 18.95 -15.56 -2.80
N HIS A 321 18.77 -14.93 -1.64
CA HIS A 321 19.27 -15.41 -0.35
C HIS A 321 18.73 -16.81 -0.02
N GLN A 322 17.43 -17.04 -0.21
CA GLN A 322 16.79 -18.34 -0.02
C GLN A 322 17.34 -19.41 -0.97
N LYS A 323 17.73 -19.03 -2.19
CA LYS A 323 18.40 -19.89 -3.17
C LYS A 323 19.89 -20.08 -2.88
N LYS A 324 20.41 -19.50 -1.79
CA LYS A 324 21.84 -19.45 -1.42
C LYS A 324 22.73 -18.74 -2.45
N ASP A 325 22.14 -17.92 -3.32
CA ASP A 325 22.88 -16.99 -4.16
C ASP A 325 23.20 -15.74 -3.34
N TYR A 326 24.19 -15.88 -2.45
CA TYR A 326 24.56 -14.82 -1.52
C TYR A 326 25.26 -13.64 -2.20
N ALA A 327 25.88 -13.86 -3.37
CA ALA A 327 26.45 -12.78 -4.16
C ALA A 327 25.35 -11.93 -4.79
N GLY A 328 24.36 -12.55 -5.44
CA GLY A 328 23.19 -11.86 -5.98
C GLY A 328 22.36 -11.17 -4.90
N SER A 329 22.14 -11.82 -3.75
CA SER A 329 21.39 -11.21 -2.64
C SER A 329 22.11 -10.00 -2.06
N ARG A 330 23.44 -10.08 -1.86
CA ARG A 330 24.27 -8.95 -1.40
C ARG A 330 24.14 -7.75 -2.32
N ASP A 331 24.26 -7.93 -3.64
CA ASP A 331 24.21 -6.81 -4.59
C ASP A 331 22.83 -6.12 -4.56
N LEU A 332 21.75 -6.89 -4.42
CA LEU A 332 20.40 -6.37 -4.26
C LEU A 332 20.16 -5.70 -2.90
N PHE A 333 20.64 -6.26 -1.80
CA PHE A 333 20.54 -5.64 -0.47
C PHE A 333 21.36 -4.34 -0.38
N LEU A 334 22.49 -4.25 -1.09
CA LEU A 334 23.27 -3.03 -1.20
C LEU A 334 22.47 -1.94 -1.94
N LYS A 335 21.84 -2.26 -3.07
CA LYS A 335 20.92 -1.36 -3.76
C LYS A 335 19.76 -0.93 -2.86
N ALA A 336 19.15 -1.87 -2.15
CA ALA A 336 18.06 -1.57 -1.21
C ALA A 336 18.50 -0.60 -0.09
N THR A 337 19.71 -0.78 0.43
CA THR A 337 20.32 0.05 1.47
C THR A 337 20.57 1.48 1.00
N TRP A 338 21.04 1.65 -0.25
CA TRP A 338 21.24 2.98 -0.85
C TRP A 338 19.93 3.65 -1.26
N ALA A 339 18.93 2.89 -1.70
CA ALA A 339 17.62 3.41 -2.08
C ALA A 339 16.84 3.99 -0.87
N ASN A 340 16.99 3.40 0.32
CA ASN A 340 16.41 3.93 1.55
C ASN A 340 17.38 3.81 2.74
N PRO A 341 18.28 4.79 2.93
CA PRO A 341 19.29 4.79 3.98
C PRO A 341 18.76 4.73 5.41
N SER A 342 17.49 5.10 5.65
CA SER A 342 16.90 5.11 6.99
C SER A 342 16.26 3.78 7.38
N ALA A 343 16.12 2.81 6.47
CA ALA A 343 15.54 1.51 6.78
C ALA A 343 16.58 0.57 7.41
N ALA A 344 16.21 -0.08 8.51
CA ALA A 344 17.11 -0.99 9.22
C ALA A 344 17.23 -2.37 8.56
N LEU A 345 16.17 -2.84 7.91
CA LEU A 345 16.12 -4.19 7.37
C LEU A 345 17.09 -4.43 6.19
N PRO A 346 17.18 -3.56 5.16
CA PRO A 346 18.12 -3.76 4.06
C PRO A 346 19.60 -3.87 4.48
N PRO A 347 20.17 -2.96 5.29
CA PRO A 347 21.57 -3.08 5.71
C PRO A 347 21.79 -4.27 6.65
N TYR A 348 20.77 -4.71 7.40
CA TYR A 348 20.85 -5.93 8.18
C TYR A 348 20.98 -7.18 7.29
N ASN A 349 20.10 -7.30 6.30
CA ASN A 349 20.15 -8.40 5.33
C ASN A 349 21.45 -8.38 4.51
N LEU A 350 21.95 -7.19 4.17
CA LEU A 350 23.25 -7.00 3.54
C LEU A 350 24.40 -7.53 4.42
N ALA A 351 24.38 -7.24 5.72
CA ALA A 351 25.38 -7.74 6.66
C ALA A 351 25.38 -9.28 6.75
N CYS A 352 24.19 -9.90 6.76
CA CYS A 352 24.04 -11.36 6.71
C CYS A 352 24.66 -11.93 5.43
N ALA A 353 24.35 -11.35 4.27
CA ALA A 353 24.90 -11.80 2.99
C ALA A 353 26.43 -11.68 2.94
N TYR A 354 27.00 -10.56 3.43
CA TYR A 354 28.45 -10.40 3.53
C TYR A 354 29.10 -11.46 4.44
N ALA A 355 28.52 -11.72 5.62
CA ALA A 355 29.02 -12.73 6.55
C ALA A 355 29.04 -14.15 5.95
N LEU A 356 28.01 -14.49 5.18
CA LEU A 356 27.91 -15.78 4.47
C LEU A 356 28.89 -15.91 3.29
N THR A 357 29.32 -14.78 2.72
CA THR A 357 30.38 -14.73 1.69
C THR A 357 31.79 -14.53 2.25
N ASN A 358 31.97 -14.59 3.58
CA ASN A 358 33.25 -14.36 4.28
C ASN A 358 33.86 -12.96 4.08
N ASP A 359 33.04 -11.95 3.79
CA ASP A 359 33.47 -10.55 3.71
C ASP A 359 33.22 -9.84 5.05
N ALA A 360 34.07 -10.14 6.03
CA ALA A 360 33.92 -9.65 7.40
C ALA A 360 33.96 -8.11 7.48
N VAL A 361 34.76 -7.46 6.63
CA VAL A 361 34.93 -5.99 6.64
C VAL A 361 33.62 -5.30 6.24
N ASN A 362 32.96 -5.76 5.17
CA ASN A 362 31.71 -5.14 4.77
C ASN A 362 30.51 -5.63 5.60
N ALA A 363 30.57 -6.84 6.17
CA ALA A 363 29.60 -7.31 7.16
C ALA A 363 29.56 -6.39 8.40
N GLU A 364 30.72 -6.00 8.93
CA GLU A 364 30.82 -5.05 10.06
C GLU A 364 30.18 -3.70 9.73
N LYS A 365 30.54 -3.11 8.59
CA LYS A 365 30.02 -1.80 8.17
C LYS A 365 28.50 -1.82 8.00
N ALA A 366 27.97 -2.86 7.35
CA ALA A 366 26.54 -3.02 7.12
C ALA A 366 25.78 -3.23 8.45
N LEU A 367 26.30 -4.07 9.36
CA LEU A 367 25.69 -4.29 10.67
C LEU A 367 25.71 -3.02 11.53
N LYS A 368 26.82 -2.26 11.50
CA LYS A 368 26.93 -0.97 12.19
C LYS A 368 25.87 0.02 11.70
N LEU A 369 25.67 0.12 10.39
CA LEU A 369 24.59 0.94 9.81
C LEU A 369 23.22 0.45 10.28
N ALA A 370 22.95 -0.85 10.18
CA ALA A 370 21.67 -1.45 10.58
C ALA A 370 21.34 -1.19 12.07
N ILE A 371 22.33 -1.30 12.95
CA ILE A 371 22.18 -0.99 14.39
C ILE A 371 21.98 0.52 14.60
N ALA A 372 22.69 1.38 13.86
CA ALA A 372 22.54 2.82 13.99
C ALA A 372 21.12 3.29 13.64
N VAL A 373 20.50 2.72 12.60
CA VAL A 373 19.15 3.11 12.17
C VAL A 373 18.02 2.31 12.84
N GLY A 374 18.24 1.03 13.16
CA GLY A 374 17.23 0.16 13.78
C GLY A 374 17.34 -0.02 15.29
N GLY A 375 18.38 0.53 15.91
CA GLY A 375 18.55 0.61 17.35
C GLY A 375 18.72 -0.74 18.08
N PRO A 376 18.33 -0.82 19.36
CA PRO A 376 18.59 -1.98 20.22
C PRO A 376 17.98 -3.29 19.74
N LYS A 377 16.86 -3.25 19.00
CA LYS A 377 16.21 -4.45 18.46
C LYS A 377 17.11 -5.18 17.47
N VAL A 378 17.75 -4.44 16.56
CA VAL A 378 18.70 -5.00 15.59
C VAL A 378 19.92 -5.56 16.31
N LYS A 379 20.47 -4.79 17.25
CA LYS A 379 21.61 -5.18 18.08
C LYS A 379 21.37 -6.52 18.81
N ALA A 380 20.21 -6.67 19.46
CA ALA A 380 19.84 -7.87 20.20
C ALA A 380 19.51 -9.08 19.30
N ARG A 381 19.13 -8.83 18.03
CA ARG A 381 18.83 -9.88 17.05
C ARG A 381 20.10 -10.52 16.49
N ALA A 382 21.11 -9.71 16.14
CA ALA A 382 22.28 -10.17 15.40
C ALA A 382 22.99 -11.40 16.00
N PRO A 383 23.27 -11.51 17.32
CA PRO A 383 23.93 -12.69 17.90
C PRO A 383 23.15 -14.00 17.78
N LYS A 384 21.84 -13.91 17.53
CA LYS A 384 20.93 -15.06 17.43
C LYS A 384 20.73 -15.50 15.99
N ASP A 385 21.17 -14.71 15.03
CA ASP A 385 20.93 -14.97 13.62
C ASP A 385 22.01 -15.93 13.07
N PRO A 386 21.62 -17.11 12.55
CA PRO A 386 22.58 -18.11 12.09
C PRO A 386 23.47 -17.64 10.93
N ASP A 387 23.07 -16.61 10.20
CA ASP A 387 23.84 -16.07 9.08
C ASP A 387 25.16 -15.41 9.54
N PHE A 388 25.25 -15.01 10.82
CA PHE A 388 26.49 -14.48 11.42
C PHE A 388 27.39 -15.55 12.05
N LYS A 389 27.10 -16.84 11.92
CA LYS A 389 27.86 -17.91 12.60
C LYS A 389 29.37 -17.86 12.31
N SER A 390 29.76 -17.53 11.08
CA SER A 390 31.17 -17.41 10.66
C SER A 390 31.92 -16.27 11.35
N VAL A 391 31.20 -15.24 11.84
CA VAL A 391 31.77 -14.03 12.45
C VAL A 391 31.39 -13.85 13.92
N ALA A 392 30.65 -14.80 14.51
CA ALA A 392 30.08 -14.68 15.85
C ALA A 392 31.12 -14.45 16.96
N THR A 393 32.36 -14.92 16.76
CA THR A 393 33.48 -14.74 17.71
C THR A 393 34.42 -13.61 17.32
N ALA A 394 34.20 -12.93 16.18
CA ALA A 394 35.03 -11.81 15.78
C ALA A 394 34.87 -10.64 16.76
N LYS A 395 35.97 -9.98 17.11
CA LYS A 395 35.97 -8.90 18.11
C LYS A 395 34.96 -7.79 17.75
N TRP A 396 34.94 -7.36 16.49
CA TRP A 396 34.01 -6.33 16.02
C TRP A 396 32.54 -6.72 16.22
N PHE A 397 32.19 -7.98 15.96
CA PHE A 397 30.82 -8.45 16.07
C PHE A 397 30.38 -8.49 17.52
N VAL A 398 31.27 -8.99 18.39
CA VAL A 398 31.07 -8.99 19.84
C VAL A 398 30.92 -7.56 20.39
N ASP A 399 31.76 -6.63 19.95
CA ASP A 399 31.72 -5.23 20.40
C ASP A 399 30.45 -4.49 19.91
N LEU A 400 29.97 -4.80 18.70
CA LEU A 400 28.73 -4.21 18.17
C LEU A 400 27.46 -4.77 18.84
N THR A 401 27.50 -6.00 19.35
CA THR A 401 26.29 -6.73 19.75
C THR A 401 26.12 -6.98 21.25
N LYS A 402 27.18 -6.78 22.04
CA LYS A 402 27.10 -6.61 23.50
C LYS A 402 26.59 -5.22 23.83
#